data_AF-A0A7C0YLE3-F1
#
_entry.id   AF-A0A7C0YLE3-F1
#
_cell.length_a   1.000
_cell.length_b   1.000
_cell.length_c   1.000
_cell.angle_alpha   90.00
_cell.angle_beta   90.00
_cell.angle_gamma   90.00
#
_symmetry.space_group_name_H-M   'P 1'
#
loop_
_entity.id
_entity.type
_entity.pdbx_description
1 polymer ?
#
loop_
_entity_poly.entity_id
_entity_poly.type
_entity_poly.pdbx_seq_one_letter_code
_entity_poly.pdbx_strand_id
1 'polypeptide(L)'
;RHYYIDKRRSGILEKISVLGIIKYSQSVKENVLNSGALPFVCSAGRNIIVIEPDGEVKLCELLPSVGNLKDYNYDIEQLLNNEKALKLFETIKNCKCTHVCFINMSIANDRKTLLKIPFYYLKWKK
;
A
#
# COMPACT_ATOMS: atom_id res chain seq x y z
N ARG A 1 15.67 24.79 -3.39
CA ARG A 1 14.96 23.53 -3.74
C ARG A 1 14.48 22.90 -2.43
N HIS A 2 13.27 23.24 -1.97
CA HIS A 2 12.72 22.79 -0.68
C HIS A 2 12.08 21.41 -0.85
N TYR A 3 12.84 20.32 -0.64
CA TYR A 3 12.33 18.95 -0.72
C TYR A 3 11.74 18.41 0.59
N TYR A 4 11.81 19.19 1.67
CA TYR A 4 11.23 18.84 2.97
C TYR A 4 10.05 19.77 3.27
N ILE A 5 8.96 19.21 3.80
CA ILE A 5 7.82 19.96 4.35
C ILE A 5 8.40 21.00 5.31
N ASP A 6 8.35 22.28 4.91
CA ASP A 6 8.72 23.36 5.79
C ASP A 6 7.66 23.45 6.89
N LYS A 7 7.97 22.92 8.09
CA LYS A 7 7.08 22.91 9.25
C LYS A 7 6.56 24.31 9.63
N ARG A 8 7.25 25.40 9.22
CA ARG A 8 6.82 26.79 9.42
C ARG A 8 5.75 27.24 8.42
N ARG A 9 5.65 26.61 7.24
CA ARG A 9 4.69 26.98 6.18
C ARG A 9 3.58 25.97 5.97
N SER A 10 3.68 24.76 6.52
CA SER A 10 2.62 23.76 6.37
C SER A 10 1.36 24.11 7.15
N GLY A 11 0.24 24.14 6.43
CA GLY A 11 -1.09 24.38 6.99
C GLY A 11 -1.49 23.28 7.97
N ILE A 12 -2.46 23.57 8.83
CA ILE A 12 -2.91 22.61 9.85
C ILE A 12 -3.43 21.30 9.23
N LEU A 13 -4.10 21.39 8.07
CA LEU A 13 -4.61 20.23 7.32
C LEU A 13 -3.48 19.34 6.80
N GLU A 14 -2.41 19.94 6.28
CA GLU A 14 -1.24 19.19 5.80
C GLU A 14 -0.58 18.43 6.96
N LYS A 15 -0.43 19.09 8.11
CA LYS A 15 0.11 18.47 9.33
C LYS A 15 -0.75 17.30 9.80
N ILE A 16 -2.07 17.46 9.83
CA ILE A 16 -3.02 16.39 10.20
C ILE A 16 -2.88 15.21 9.24
N SER A 17 -2.90 15.48 7.92
CA SER A 17 -2.80 14.44 6.90
C SER A 17 -1.50 13.66 7.00
N VAL A 18 -0.35 14.35 6.96
CA VAL A 18 0.96 13.69 6.92
C VAL A 18 1.22 12.93 8.21
N LEU A 19 1.06 13.56 9.37
CA LEU A 19 1.35 12.92 10.66
C LEU A 19 0.31 11.84 11.00
N GLY A 20 -0.95 12.06 10.64
CA GLY A 20 -2.02 11.07 10.81
C GLY A 20 -1.79 9.82 9.98
N ILE A 21 -1.39 9.97 8.70
CA ILE A 21 -1.04 8.84 7.82
C ILE A 21 0.19 8.09 8.36
N ILE A 22 1.25 8.80 8.75
CA ILE A 22 2.46 8.19 9.31
C ILE A 22 2.11 7.37 10.56
N LYS A 23 1.37 7.96 11.51
CA LYS A 23 0.98 7.26 12.75
C LYS A 23 0.05 6.09 12.46
N TYR A 24 -0.89 6.24 11.52
CA TYR A 24 -1.79 5.16 11.15
C TYR A 24 -1.03 4.00 10.50
N SER A 25 -0.15 4.27 9.52
CA SER A 25 0.70 3.26 8.86
C SER A 25 1.57 2.51 9.88
N GLN A 26 2.16 3.23 10.84
CA GLN A 26 2.92 2.63 11.93
C GLN A 26 2.06 1.71 12.81
N SER A 27 0.87 2.17 13.20
CA SER A 27 -0.06 1.35 13.99
C SER A 27 -0.53 0.11 13.24
N VAL A 28 -0.72 0.18 11.92
CA VAL A 28 -1.05 -0.99 11.09
C VAL A 28 0.08 -2.02 11.16
N LYS A 29 1.35 -1.60 11.03
CA LYS A 29 2.50 -2.50 11.14
C LYS A 29 2.59 -3.17 12.51
N GLU A 30 2.41 -2.41 13.58
CA GLU A 30 2.38 -2.94 14.96
C GLU A 30 1.25 -3.97 15.14
N ASN A 31 0.05 -3.66 14.63
CA ASN A 31 -1.07 -4.60 14.67
C ASN A 31 -0.77 -5.89 13.90
N VAL A 32 -0.19 -5.80 12.70
CA VAL A 32 0.21 -6.98 11.92
C VAL A 32 1.22 -7.84 12.68
N LEU A 33 2.19 -7.23 13.36
CA LEU A 33 3.17 -7.97 14.16
C LEU A 33 2.53 -8.69 15.37
N ASN A 34 1.48 -8.11 15.95
CA ASN A 34 0.81 -8.67 17.12
C ASN A 34 -0.28 -9.69 16.77
N SER A 35 -1.12 -9.41 15.77
CA SER A 35 -2.30 -10.22 15.41
C SER A 35 -2.07 -11.11 14.19
N GLY A 36 -1.03 -10.84 13.39
CA GLY A 36 -0.78 -11.52 12.14
C GLY A 36 -1.83 -11.22 11.06
N ALA A 37 -2.47 -10.05 11.06
CA ALA A 37 -3.45 -9.69 10.04
C ALA A 37 -3.51 -8.18 9.74
N LEU A 38 -3.74 -7.82 8.48
CA LEU A 38 -4.03 -6.45 8.08
C LEU A 38 -5.48 -6.07 8.44
N PRO A 39 -5.74 -4.80 8.83
CA PRO A 39 -7.10 -4.32 9.14
C PRO A 39 -7.93 -3.98 7.89
N PHE A 40 -7.41 -4.28 6.70
CA PHE A 40 -8.01 -4.03 5.40
C PHE A 40 -7.49 -5.07 4.39
N VAL A 41 -8.16 -5.18 3.24
CA VAL A 41 -7.66 -5.99 2.12
C VAL A 41 -6.51 -5.24 1.45
N CYS A 42 -5.38 -5.93 1.26
CA CYS A 42 -4.22 -5.36 0.60
C CYS A 42 -4.54 -4.99 -0.86
N SER A 43 -4.04 -3.83 -1.32
CA SER A 43 -4.25 -3.31 -2.68
C SER A 43 -3.29 -3.88 -3.73
N ALA A 44 -2.47 -4.86 -3.35
CA ALA A 44 -1.55 -5.55 -4.25
C ALA A 44 -2.27 -6.13 -5.47
N GLY A 45 -1.73 -5.87 -6.66
CA GLY A 45 -2.31 -6.26 -7.94
C GLY A 45 -3.55 -5.46 -8.38
N ARG A 46 -4.16 -4.64 -7.51
CA ARG A 46 -5.36 -3.87 -7.82
C ARG A 46 -5.07 -2.42 -8.16
N ASN A 47 -4.34 -1.75 -7.27
CA ASN A 47 -4.02 -0.33 -7.39
C ASN A 47 -2.51 -0.07 -7.43
N ILE A 48 -1.71 -1.11 -7.23
CA ILE A 48 -0.25 -1.06 -7.24
C ILE A 48 0.29 -2.44 -7.57
N ILE A 49 1.34 -2.47 -8.38
CA ILE A 49 2.12 -3.65 -8.79
C ILE A 49 3.61 -3.30 -8.76
N VAL A 50 4.45 -4.32 -8.87
CA VAL A 50 5.90 -4.17 -9.04
C VAL A 50 6.25 -4.58 -10.46
N ILE A 51 7.01 -3.74 -11.17
CA ILE A 51 7.62 -4.08 -12.46
C ILE A 51 9.12 -4.10 -12.23
N GLU A 52 9.72 -5.26 -12.44
CA GLU A 52 11.17 -5.46 -12.33
C GLU A 52 11.90 -4.91 -13.56
N PRO A 53 13.22 -4.66 -13.50
CA PRO A 53 13.97 -4.06 -14.61
C PRO A 53 13.95 -4.87 -15.92
N ASP A 54 13.75 -6.18 -15.84
CA ASP A 54 13.63 -7.08 -16.98
C ASP A 54 12.22 -7.14 -17.59
N GLY A 55 11.24 -6.50 -16.94
CA GLY A 55 9.84 -6.49 -17.33
C GLY A 55 8.97 -7.51 -16.59
N GLU A 56 9.53 -8.29 -15.66
CA GLU A 56 8.73 -9.19 -14.83
C GLU A 56 7.77 -8.40 -13.94
N VAL A 57 6.51 -8.80 -13.93
CA VAL A 57 5.48 -8.15 -13.12
C VAL A 57 5.19 -9.00 -11.90
N LYS A 58 5.13 -8.39 -10.72
CA LYS A 58 4.68 -9.03 -9.48
C LYS A 58 3.51 -8.25 -8.88
N LEU A 59 2.58 -8.96 -8.23
CA LEU A 59 1.49 -8.29 -7.51
C LEU A 59 2.00 -7.54 -6.27
N CYS A 60 3.10 -8.00 -5.67
CA CYS A 60 3.79 -7.45 -4.50
C CYS A 60 5.26 -7.94 -4.51
N GLU A 61 6.20 -7.22 -3.88
CA GLU A 61 7.64 -7.60 -3.89
C GLU A 61 7.89 -9.00 -3.30
N LEU A 62 7.02 -9.45 -2.40
CA LEU A 62 7.13 -10.73 -1.69
C LEU A 62 6.53 -11.92 -2.48
N LEU A 63 5.83 -11.65 -3.58
CA LEU A 63 5.17 -12.68 -4.38
C LEU A 63 6.00 -13.02 -5.63
N PRO A 64 5.87 -14.25 -6.15
CA PRO A 64 6.50 -14.59 -7.42
C PRO A 64 5.93 -13.75 -8.57
N SER A 65 6.71 -13.64 -9.65
CA SER A 65 6.27 -12.98 -10.88
C SER A 65 4.99 -13.63 -11.42
N VAL A 66 4.09 -12.82 -11.96
CA VAL A 66 2.88 -13.25 -12.69
C VAL A 66 3.09 -13.36 -14.20
N GLY A 67 4.23 -12.87 -14.71
CA GLY A 67 4.59 -12.91 -16.13
C GLY A 67 5.44 -11.71 -16.55
N ASN A 68 6.03 -11.77 -17.74
CA ASN A 68 6.76 -10.64 -18.30
C ASN A 68 5.84 -9.74 -19.10
N LEU A 69 5.89 -8.42 -18.86
CA LEU A 69 5.03 -7.45 -19.54
C LEU A 69 5.26 -7.39 -21.06
N LYS A 70 6.47 -7.74 -21.53
CA LYS A 70 6.82 -7.78 -22.96
C LYS A 70 6.03 -8.84 -23.72
N ASP A 71 5.69 -9.95 -23.07
CA ASP A 71 4.95 -11.07 -23.69
C ASP A 71 3.46 -10.75 -23.91
N TYR A 72 2.97 -9.69 -23.26
CA TYR A 72 1.58 -9.24 -23.31
C TYR A 72 1.44 -7.92 -24.09
N ASN A 73 2.38 -7.58 -24.97
CA ASN A 73 2.41 -6.31 -25.70
C ASN A 73 2.25 -5.08 -24.78
N TYR A 74 2.79 -5.17 -23.56
CA TYR A 74 2.66 -4.16 -22.52
C TYR A 74 1.22 -3.88 -22.02
N ASP A 75 0.28 -4.79 -22.28
CA ASP A 75 -1.07 -4.76 -21.70
C ASP A 75 -1.07 -5.38 -20.30
N ILE A 76 -1.09 -4.50 -19.29
CA ILE A 76 -1.08 -4.92 -17.90
C ILE A 76 -2.39 -5.60 -17.48
N GLU A 77 -3.53 -5.19 -18.04
CA GLU A 77 -4.82 -5.77 -17.70
C GLU A 77 -4.90 -7.20 -18.23
N GLN A 78 -4.43 -7.42 -19.45
CA GLN A 78 -4.34 -8.77 -20.02
C GLN A 78 -3.44 -9.67 -19.18
N LEU A 79 -2.27 -9.18 -18.75
CA LEU A 79 -1.34 -9.93 -17.91
C LEU A 79 -1.95 -10.28 -16.55
N LEU A 80 -2.62 -9.32 -15.89
CA LEU A 80 -3.22 -9.53 -14.56
C LEU A 80 -4.47 -10.43 -14.58
N ASN A 81 -5.05 -10.69 -15.76
CA ASN A 81 -6.16 -11.63 -15.94
C ASN A 81 -5.70 -13.08 -16.24
N ASN A 82 -4.39 -13.36 -16.23
CA ASN A 82 -3.90 -14.72 -16.43
C ASN A 82 -4.12 -15.60 -15.18
N GLU A 83 -4.07 -16.92 -15.36
CA GLU A 83 -4.35 -17.89 -14.30
C GLU A 83 -3.42 -17.73 -13.08
N LYS A 84 -2.14 -17.40 -13.31
CA LYS A 84 -1.13 -17.24 -12.25
C LYS A 84 -1.43 -16.01 -11.39
N ALA A 85 -1.79 -14.89 -12.01
CA ALA A 85 -2.20 -13.68 -11.32
C ALA A 85 -3.47 -13.90 -10.51
N LEU A 86 -4.51 -14.51 -11.10
CA LEU A 86 -5.77 -14.84 -10.41
C LEU A 86 -5.54 -15.72 -9.17
N LYS A 87 -4.66 -16.72 -9.26
CA LYS A 87 -4.26 -17.55 -8.11
C LYS A 87 -3.55 -16.74 -7.01
N LEU A 88 -2.65 -15.84 -7.37
CA LEU A 88 -1.95 -15.01 -6.39
C LEU A 88 -2.87 -13.97 -5.74
N PHE A 89 -3.88 -13.46 -6.45
CA PHE A 89 -4.90 -12.56 -5.86
C PHE A 89 -5.62 -13.19 -4.65
N GLU A 90 -5.87 -14.50 -4.67
CA GLU A 90 -6.48 -15.19 -3.53
C GLU A 90 -5.58 -15.19 -2.29
N THR A 91 -4.26 -15.30 -2.47
CA THR A 91 -3.31 -15.24 -1.35
C THR A 91 -3.25 -13.86 -0.68
N ILE A 92 -3.51 -12.80 -1.45
CA ILE A 92 -3.44 -11.41 -1.00
C ILE A 92 -4.57 -11.07 -0.02
N LYS A 93 -5.71 -11.77 -0.09
CA LYS A 93 -6.85 -11.55 0.82
C LYS A 93 -6.48 -11.77 2.29
N ASN A 94 -5.50 -12.64 2.56
CA ASN A 94 -5.03 -12.97 3.90
C ASN A 94 -3.60 -12.47 4.15
N CYS A 95 -3.20 -11.37 3.50
CA CYS A 95 -1.85 -10.81 3.61
C CYS A 95 -1.53 -10.36 5.05
N LYS A 96 -0.29 -10.64 5.47
CA LYS A 96 0.23 -10.39 6.83
C LYS A 96 1.57 -9.65 6.80
N CYS A 97 1.84 -8.92 5.72
CA CYS A 97 3.12 -8.23 5.56
C CYS A 97 3.10 -6.83 6.17
N THR A 98 4.30 -6.29 6.38
CA THR A 98 4.52 -4.91 6.83
C THR A 98 5.06 -4.00 5.70
N HIS A 99 4.97 -4.45 4.45
CA HIS A 99 5.60 -3.77 3.32
C HIS A 99 4.96 -2.39 3.08
N VAL A 100 5.79 -1.34 3.15
CA VAL A 100 5.32 0.04 3.32
C VAL A 100 4.58 0.54 2.08
N CYS A 101 5.02 0.19 0.88
CA CYS A 101 4.39 0.62 -0.38
C CYS A 101 2.93 0.15 -0.45
N PHE A 102 2.70 -1.12 -0.12
CA PHE A 102 1.38 -1.74 -0.19
C PHE A 102 0.47 -1.32 0.98
N ILE A 103 1.02 -1.15 2.18
CA ILE A 103 0.27 -0.58 3.31
C ILE A 103 -0.19 0.84 2.97
N ASN A 104 0.69 1.70 2.48
CA ASN A 104 0.35 3.09 2.19
C ASN A 104 -0.69 3.19 1.06
N MET A 105 -0.54 2.39 -0.01
CA MET A 105 -1.54 2.35 -1.08
C MET A 105 -2.88 1.82 -0.57
N SER A 106 -2.88 0.80 0.28
CA SER A 106 -4.11 0.26 0.86
C SER A 106 -4.79 1.25 1.80
N ILE A 107 -4.02 2.02 2.58
CA ILE A 107 -4.52 3.11 3.40
C ILE A 107 -5.15 4.19 2.51
N ALA A 108 -4.50 4.58 1.41
CA ALA A 108 -5.03 5.58 0.48
C ALA A 108 -6.34 5.12 -0.20
N ASN A 109 -6.48 3.81 -0.46
CA ASN A 109 -7.66 3.25 -1.12
C ASN A 109 -8.81 2.90 -0.15
N ASP A 110 -8.54 2.71 1.15
CA ASP A 110 -9.57 2.48 2.16
C ASP A 110 -10.29 3.80 2.52
N ARG A 111 -11.56 3.94 2.11
CA ARG A 111 -12.39 5.12 2.43
C ARG A 111 -12.49 5.39 3.94
N LYS A 112 -12.38 4.36 4.79
CA LYS A 112 -12.40 4.51 6.25
C LYS A 112 -11.17 5.27 6.77
N THR A 113 -10.10 5.35 5.98
CA THR A 113 -8.90 6.12 6.32
C THR A 113 -9.18 7.59 6.55
N LEU A 114 -10.13 8.19 5.83
CA LEU A 114 -10.49 9.61 6.00
C LEU A 114 -10.91 9.94 7.44
N LEU A 115 -11.60 9.00 8.11
CA LEU A 115 -11.99 9.15 9.51
C LEU A 115 -10.85 8.80 10.48
N LYS A 116 -9.97 7.86 10.09
CA LYS A 116 -8.84 7.40 10.91
C LYS A 116 -7.71 8.42 10.98
N ILE A 117 -7.43 9.16 9.90
CA ILE A 117 -6.30 10.11 9.86
C ILE A 117 -6.37 11.16 10.99
N PRO A 118 -7.48 11.92 11.16
CA PRO A 118 -7.59 12.87 12.27
C PRO A 118 -7.48 12.20 13.64
N PHE A 119 -8.07 11.01 13.80
CA PHE A 119 -7.99 10.24 15.04
C PHE A 119 -6.55 9.85 15.40
N TYR A 120 -5.79 9.29 14.45
CA TYR A 120 -4.40 8.90 14.67
C TYR A 120 -3.47 10.10 14.84
N TYR A 121 -3.78 11.24 14.20
CA TYR A 121 -3.09 12.51 14.46
C TYR A 121 -3.26 12.97 15.92
N LEU A 122 -4.49 12.93 16.44
CA LEU A 122 -4.75 13.30 17.84
C LEU A 122 -4.10 12.32 18.82
N LYS A 123 -4.12 11.01 18.50
CA LYS A 123 -3.44 9.98 19.28
C LYS A 123 -1.92 10.16 19.32
N TRP A 124 -1.32 10.74 18.28
CA TRP A 124 0.12 11.05 18.24
C TRP A 124 0.49 12.27 19.10
N LYS A 125 -0.43 13.23 19.25
CA LYS A 125 -0.20 14.46 20.03
C LYS A 125 -0.30 14.23 21.56
N LYS A 126 -0.99 13.17 21.98
CA LYS A 126 -1.00 12.69 23.37
C LYS A 126 0.28 11.92 23.66
#